data_AF-A0A139SHJ6-F1
#
_entry.id   AF-A0A139SHJ6-F1
#
_cell.length_a   1.000
_cell.length_b   1.000
_cell.length_c   1.000
_cell.angle_alpha   90.00
_cell.angle_beta   90.00
_cell.angle_gamma   90.00
#
_symmetry.space_group_name_H-M   'P 1'
#
loop_
_entity.id
_entity.type
_entity.pdbx_description
1 polymer ?
#
loop_
_entity_poly.entity_id
_entity_poly.type
_entity_poly.pdbx_seq_one_letter_code
_entity_poly.pdbx_strand_id
1 'polypeptide(L)'
;MPNAPIPVTVLTGFLGAGKTTLLNRILNENHGKKIAVIENEFGEVGVDNQLVIQSDEEIFEMNNGCICCTVRGDLIRILGRLLKRKDRLDAILIETTGMANPAPVAQTFFTDEEMREHFRIDAIVTVVDAKHIEQHLGVEDEAQKQVAFADVILLNKADLVAPAELDALEKRIRGINAVARLHRTQNCELPLTHVLDVGGFNLSRATELDPQFLDIEYPFEAASAYTLPAGTHELVVGHHHHDAHDHEHTHGTPHHHEGEEPHAHHDHGDHSEGHSGPHHHHHHGNENELDLVVLPIPEIPAAGQRAAGHAPTAAAIKVAVASFSDWETRLKEGEAVLPGTALQRLCLHDGHGHFPLKIERSGHYLIFAQHGEIPLHIYEKHADGHRAEQPIRADWQQDFHAAHTHSDAVSSVGINHGGELDPKRLNDWISELLRTKGGDIYRMKGVLSVKGSNKRLVFQGVHMLFDAKFDREWASGEPRQNTLVFIGRDLDREALTTAFRDCLVT
;
A
#
# COMPACT_ATOMS: atom_id res chain seq x y z
N MET A 1 -35.10 -13.48 17.58
CA MET A 1 -33.86 -13.12 18.29
C MET A 1 -33.08 -12.20 17.38
N PRO A 2 -32.40 -11.15 17.87
CA PRO A 2 -31.50 -10.41 16.99
C PRO A 2 -30.53 -11.43 16.37
N ASN A 3 -30.49 -11.43 15.06
CA ASN A 3 -29.78 -12.42 14.27
C ASN A 3 -28.29 -12.32 14.61
N ALA A 4 -27.64 -13.40 15.07
CA ALA A 4 -26.22 -13.37 15.46
C ALA A 4 -25.34 -12.81 14.33
N PRO A 5 -24.21 -12.11 14.59
CA PRO A 5 -23.33 -11.64 13.53
C PRO A 5 -22.82 -12.79 12.65
N ILE A 6 -22.58 -12.56 11.37
CA ILE A 6 -22.03 -13.57 10.46
C ILE A 6 -20.51 -13.69 10.72
N PRO A 7 -19.97 -14.90 10.96
CA PRO A 7 -18.53 -15.09 11.17
C PRO A 7 -17.75 -14.87 9.87
N VAL A 8 -16.60 -14.19 9.99
CA VAL A 8 -15.70 -13.85 8.89
C VAL A 8 -14.31 -14.43 9.16
N THR A 9 -13.87 -15.35 8.31
CA THR A 9 -12.53 -15.91 8.35
C THR A 9 -11.65 -15.17 7.34
N VAL A 10 -10.48 -14.70 7.78
CA VAL A 10 -9.48 -14.08 6.89
C VAL A 10 -8.43 -15.13 6.57
N LEU A 11 -8.34 -15.53 5.31
CA LEU A 11 -7.34 -16.46 4.79
C LEU A 11 -6.16 -15.67 4.23
N THR A 12 -4.99 -15.86 4.83
CA THR A 12 -3.74 -15.18 4.46
C THR A 12 -2.58 -16.18 4.37
N GLY A 13 -1.39 -15.70 4.02
CA GLY A 13 -0.18 -16.49 3.88
C GLY A 13 0.63 -16.11 2.66
N PHE A 14 1.95 -16.29 2.76
CA PHE A 14 2.89 -15.84 1.74
C PHE A 14 2.64 -16.46 0.36
N LEU A 15 3.20 -15.84 -0.69
CA LEU A 15 3.04 -16.31 -2.07
C LEU A 15 3.43 -17.79 -2.20
N GLY A 16 2.59 -18.57 -2.91
CA GLY A 16 2.83 -19.99 -3.14
C GLY A 16 2.61 -20.91 -1.94
N ALA A 17 2.13 -20.42 -0.78
CA ALA A 17 1.94 -21.26 0.42
C ALA A 17 0.85 -22.34 0.29
N GLY A 18 -0.06 -22.21 -0.67
CA GLY A 18 -1.18 -23.15 -0.88
C GLY A 18 -2.55 -22.62 -0.44
N LYS A 19 -2.74 -21.29 -0.39
CA LYS A 19 -4.03 -20.64 -0.12
C LYS A 19 -5.12 -21.11 -1.08
N THR A 20 -4.87 -21.03 -2.38
CA THR A 20 -5.78 -21.48 -3.45
C THR A 20 -6.16 -22.95 -3.31
N THR A 21 -5.23 -23.81 -2.88
CA THR A 21 -5.51 -25.23 -2.60
C THR A 21 -6.53 -25.39 -1.47
N LEU A 22 -6.34 -24.65 -0.36
CA LEU A 22 -7.30 -24.66 0.74
C LEU A 22 -8.65 -24.06 0.32
N LEU A 23 -8.63 -22.97 -0.45
CA LEU A 23 -9.84 -22.31 -0.91
C LEU A 23 -10.70 -23.23 -1.78
N ASN A 24 -10.09 -23.87 -2.78
CA ASN A 24 -10.76 -24.86 -3.62
C ASN A 24 -11.33 -26.01 -2.79
N ARG A 25 -10.64 -26.41 -1.72
CA ARG A 25 -11.13 -27.45 -0.83
C ARG A 25 -12.35 -27.01 -0.04
N ILE A 26 -12.39 -25.76 0.43
CA ILE A 26 -13.56 -25.17 1.06
C ILE A 26 -14.74 -25.16 0.08
N LEU A 27 -14.54 -24.73 -1.16
CA LEU A 27 -15.60 -24.62 -2.18
C LEU A 27 -16.13 -25.96 -2.73
N ASN A 28 -15.37 -27.06 -2.60
CA ASN A 28 -15.75 -28.35 -3.19
C ASN A 28 -16.18 -29.39 -2.15
N GLU A 29 -15.80 -29.23 -0.88
CA GLU A 29 -16.21 -30.15 0.18
C GLU A 29 -17.62 -29.84 0.67
N ASN A 30 -18.45 -30.88 0.81
CA ASN A 30 -19.78 -30.70 1.39
C ASN A 30 -19.70 -30.51 2.92
N HIS A 31 -19.48 -29.26 3.34
CA HIS A 31 -19.45 -28.85 4.74
C HIS A 31 -20.81 -28.37 5.28
N GLY A 32 -21.86 -28.36 4.45
CA GLY A 32 -23.23 -28.03 4.86
C GLY A 32 -23.43 -26.57 5.32
N LYS A 33 -22.57 -25.65 4.89
CA LYS A 33 -22.62 -24.21 5.22
C LYS A 33 -22.76 -23.40 3.94
N LYS A 34 -23.52 -22.31 3.98
CA LYS A 34 -23.59 -21.31 2.90
C LYS A 34 -22.51 -20.27 3.09
N ILE A 35 -21.42 -20.38 2.34
CA ILE A 35 -20.25 -19.51 2.46
C ILE A 35 -20.19 -18.56 1.27
N ALA A 36 -19.92 -17.28 1.55
CA ALA A 36 -19.48 -16.35 0.51
C ALA A 36 -17.96 -16.21 0.58
N VAL A 37 -17.31 -16.36 -0.56
CA VAL A 37 -15.86 -16.16 -0.69
C VAL A 37 -15.61 -14.80 -1.35
N ILE A 38 -14.70 -14.02 -0.78
CA ILE A 38 -14.22 -12.75 -1.34
C ILE A 38 -12.74 -12.93 -1.66
N GLU A 39 -12.40 -12.96 -2.94
CA GLU A 39 -11.02 -13.13 -3.43
C GLU A 39 -10.41 -11.77 -3.81
N ASN A 40 -9.17 -11.54 -3.37
CA ASN A 40 -8.41 -10.30 -3.65
C ASN A 40 -7.35 -10.45 -4.76
N GLU A 41 -7.16 -11.64 -5.34
CA GLU A 41 -6.15 -11.88 -6.40
C GLU A 41 -6.77 -12.57 -7.63
N PHE A 42 -6.49 -12.05 -8.82
CA PHE A 42 -6.96 -12.61 -10.11
C PHE A 42 -5.89 -13.57 -10.65
N GLY A 43 -6.19 -14.87 -10.65
CA GLY A 43 -5.58 -15.84 -11.57
C GLY A 43 -4.67 -16.92 -10.98
N GLU A 44 -5.21 -18.13 -10.83
CA GLU A 44 -4.93 -19.15 -11.84
C GLU A 44 -6.25 -19.39 -12.59
N VAL A 45 -6.23 -20.13 -13.70
CA VAL A 45 -7.42 -20.69 -14.37
C VAL A 45 -8.56 -20.80 -13.37
N GLY A 46 -9.64 -20.04 -13.59
CA GLY A 46 -10.77 -20.08 -12.67
C GLY A 46 -11.08 -21.52 -12.34
N VAL A 47 -11.52 -21.78 -11.11
CA VAL A 47 -12.56 -22.80 -10.95
C VAL A 47 -13.50 -22.56 -12.13
N ASP A 48 -13.50 -23.48 -13.10
CA ASP A 48 -13.85 -23.14 -14.49
C ASP A 48 -15.07 -22.22 -14.49
N ASN A 49 -15.19 -21.30 -15.46
CA ASN A 49 -16.50 -20.71 -15.77
C ASN A 49 -17.56 -21.79 -16.15
N GLN A 50 -17.24 -23.09 -15.99
CA GLN A 50 -18.07 -24.29 -16.05
C GLN A 50 -18.09 -25.17 -14.78
N LEU A 51 -17.45 -24.82 -13.64
CA LEU A 51 -17.40 -25.66 -12.43
C LEU A 51 -17.72 -24.91 -11.13
N VAL A 52 -18.77 -24.09 -11.13
CA VAL A 52 -19.69 -24.03 -9.97
C VAL A 52 -20.96 -24.76 -10.38
N ILE A 53 -20.84 -26.07 -10.53
CA ILE A 53 -21.99 -26.95 -10.73
C ILE A 53 -22.35 -27.47 -9.33
N GLN A 54 -23.38 -26.85 -8.73
CA GLN A 54 -24.16 -27.35 -7.58
C GLN A 54 -23.62 -27.17 -6.14
N SER A 55 -23.19 -25.97 -5.73
CA SER A 55 -23.18 -25.61 -4.30
C SER A 55 -23.91 -24.28 -4.04
N ASP A 56 -24.41 -24.08 -2.80
CA ASP A 56 -25.03 -22.82 -2.33
C ASP A 56 -23.96 -21.71 -2.08
N GLU A 57 -22.71 -21.94 -2.48
CA GLU A 57 -21.60 -21.00 -2.32
C GLU A 57 -21.50 -20.04 -3.51
N GLU A 58 -21.20 -18.77 -3.21
CA GLU A 58 -21.01 -17.74 -4.22
C GLU A 58 -19.64 -17.08 -4.04
N ILE A 59 -18.88 -17.03 -5.14
CA ILE A 59 -17.57 -16.38 -5.22
C ILE A 59 -17.79 -14.95 -5.70
N PHE A 60 -17.35 -13.99 -4.90
CA PHE A 60 -17.36 -12.57 -5.22
C PHE A 60 -15.93 -12.12 -5.48
N GLU A 61 -15.65 -11.88 -6.75
CA GLU A 61 -14.39 -11.29 -7.14
C GLU A 61 -14.38 -9.78 -6.81
N MET A 62 -13.37 -9.35 -6.06
CA MET A 62 -13.12 -7.94 -5.87
C MET A 62 -12.58 -7.35 -7.18
N ASN A 63 -13.39 -6.58 -7.89
CA ASN A 63 -12.84 -5.62 -8.85
C ASN A 63 -12.18 -4.50 -8.05
N ASN A 64 -10.86 -4.28 -8.21
CA ASN A 64 -10.23 -2.97 -8.44
C ASN A 64 -8.68 -3.00 -8.51
N GLY A 65 -8.10 -1.94 -9.09
CA GLY A 65 -6.66 -1.69 -9.12
C GLY A 65 -6.08 -1.48 -7.72
N CYS A 66 -4.90 -2.07 -7.50
CA CYS A 66 -3.98 -1.99 -6.35
C CYS A 66 -4.53 -2.30 -4.94
N ILE A 67 -3.68 -2.97 -4.14
CA ILE A 67 -4.02 -3.74 -2.92
C ILE A 67 -3.63 -3.04 -1.61
N CYS A 68 -3.14 -1.80 -1.64
CA CYS A 68 -2.72 -1.10 -0.42
C CYS A 68 -3.63 0.06 0.04
N CYS A 69 -4.58 0.55 -0.78
CA CYS A 69 -5.30 1.81 -0.45
C CYS A 69 -6.83 1.79 -0.68
N THR A 70 -7.35 0.86 -1.48
CA THR A 70 -8.79 0.74 -1.87
C THR A 70 -9.52 -0.44 -1.20
N VAL A 71 -8.79 -1.33 -0.53
CA VAL A 71 -9.28 -2.65 -0.07
C VAL A 71 -10.43 -2.53 0.95
N ARG A 72 -10.32 -1.65 1.95
CA ARG A 72 -11.38 -1.47 2.96
C ARG A 72 -12.69 -0.97 2.33
N GLY A 73 -12.62 -0.01 1.40
CA GLY A 73 -13.82 0.57 0.77
C GLY A 73 -14.57 -0.43 -0.11
N ASP A 74 -13.84 -1.20 -0.92
CA ASP A 74 -14.45 -2.24 -1.76
C ASP A 74 -14.97 -3.43 -0.94
N LEU A 75 -14.25 -3.81 0.12
CA LEU A 75 -14.69 -4.83 1.06
C LEU A 75 -16.03 -4.44 1.72
N ILE A 76 -16.12 -3.22 2.29
CA ILE A 76 -17.37 -2.72 2.88
C ILE A 76 -18.51 -2.72 1.84
N ARG A 77 -18.23 -2.30 0.60
CA ARG A 77 -19.23 -2.31 -0.47
C ARG A 77 -19.74 -3.72 -0.78
N ILE A 78 -18.86 -4.71 -0.86
CA ILE A 78 -19.22 -6.10 -1.15
C ILE A 78 -20.02 -6.67 0.02
N LEU A 79 -19.53 -6.52 1.25
CA LEU A 79 -20.22 -6.95 2.46
C LEU A 79 -21.62 -6.32 2.56
N GLY A 80 -21.75 -5.02 2.28
CA GLY A 80 -23.04 -4.32 2.24
C GLY A 80 -24.01 -4.84 1.15
N ARG A 81 -23.51 -5.42 0.05
CA ARG A 81 -24.35 -6.13 -0.93
C ARG A 81 -24.80 -7.49 -0.40
N LEU A 82 -23.91 -8.23 0.27
CA LEU A 82 -24.22 -9.52 0.88
C LEU A 82 -25.30 -9.39 1.96
N LEU A 83 -25.28 -8.31 2.75
CA LEU A 83 -26.32 -8.02 3.74
C LEU A 83 -27.72 -7.81 3.14
N LYS A 84 -27.82 -7.41 1.87
CA LYS A 84 -29.10 -7.17 1.18
C LYS A 84 -29.69 -8.43 0.56
N ARG A 85 -29.01 -9.59 0.66
CA ARG A 85 -29.52 -10.87 0.14
C ARG A 85 -30.74 -11.32 0.93
N LYS A 86 -31.63 -12.06 0.25
CA LYS A 86 -32.80 -12.70 0.89
C LYS A 86 -32.40 -13.91 1.72
N ASP A 87 -31.46 -14.69 1.20
CA ASP A 87 -30.90 -15.85 1.89
C ASP A 87 -29.69 -15.43 2.71
N ARG A 88 -29.69 -15.82 3.98
CA ARG A 88 -28.64 -15.49 4.93
C ARG A 88 -27.46 -16.45 4.77
N LEU A 89 -26.24 -15.90 4.78
CA LEU A 89 -25.00 -16.67 4.78
C LEU A 89 -24.67 -17.19 6.18
N ASP A 90 -24.02 -18.35 6.23
CA ASP A 90 -23.53 -18.96 7.46
C ASP A 90 -22.12 -18.48 7.82
N ALA A 91 -21.30 -18.15 6.81
CA ALA A 91 -19.97 -17.60 7.00
C ALA A 91 -19.50 -16.78 5.78
N ILE A 92 -18.46 -15.97 5.98
CA ILE A 92 -17.71 -15.31 4.91
C ILE A 92 -16.24 -15.70 5.03
N LEU A 93 -15.62 -15.97 3.89
CA LEU A 93 -14.17 -16.18 3.77
C LEU A 93 -13.59 -15.04 2.94
N ILE A 94 -12.57 -14.36 3.45
CA ILE A 94 -11.85 -13.31 2.74
C ILE A 94 -10.44 -13.79 2.49
N GLU A 95 -10.05 -14.00 1.24
CA GLU A 95 -8.66 -14.25 0.88
C GLU A 95 -7.92 -12.93 0.71
N THR A 96 -6.80 -12.78 1.41
CA THR A 96 -5.84 -11.70 1.17
C THR A 96 -4.74 -12.17 0.21
N THR A 97 -4.13 -11.25 -0.52
CA THR A 97 -3.02 -11.61 -1.42
C THR A 97 -1.82 -12.12 -0.63
N GLY A 98 -0.89 -12.78 -1.34
CA GLY A 98 0.30 -13.35 -0.71
C GLY A 98 1.20 -12.36 0.03
N MET A 99 1.09 -11.07 -0.30
CA MET A 99 1.88 -9.99 0.29
C MET A 99 1.02 -8.96 1.02
N ALA A 100 -0.19 -9.33 1.42
CA ALA A 100 -1.07 -8.41 2.14
C ALA A 100 -1.01 -8.65 3.65
N ASN A 101 -1.01 -7.54 4.39
CA ASN A 101 -1.20 -7.52 5.84
C ASN A 101 -2.64 -7.89 6.17
N PRO A 102 -2.89 -8.93 6.99
CA PRO A 102 -4.24 -9.29 7.39
C PRO A 102 -4.87 -8.26 8.34
N ALA A 103 -4.08 -7.40 8.99
CA ALA A 103 -4.58 -6.46 9.99
C ALA A 103 -5.60 -5.44 9.43
N PRO A 104 -5.33 -4.68 8.35
CA PRO A 104 -6.31 -3.72 7.81
C PRO A 104 -7.67 -4.33 7.43
N VAL A 105 -7.66 -5.57 6.94
CA VAL A 105 -8.88 -6.34 6.65
C VAL A 105 -9.62 -6.65 7.95
N ALA A 106 -8.94 -7.21 8.95
CA ALA A 106 -9.54 -7.55 10.25
C ALA A 106 -10.07 -6.31 10.99
N GLN A 107 -9.34 -5.19 10.95
CA GLN A 107 -9.72 -3.91 11.55
C GLN A 107 -11.06 -3.36 11.05
N THR A 108 -11.43 -3.66 9.80
CA THR A 108 -12.67 -3.17 9.18
C THR A 108 -13.90 -3.56 10.02
N PHE A 109 -13.84 -4.72 10.68
CA PHE A 109 -14.93 -5.25 11.51
C PHE A 109 -15.01 -4.65 12.91
N PHE A 110 -14.04 -3.80 13.29
CA PHE A 110 -14.01 -3.11 14.58
C PHE A 110 -14.20 -1.60 14.44
N THR A 111 -13.70 -1.04 13.33
CA THR A 111 -13.68 0.40 13.07
C THR A 111 -14.91 0.89 12.30
N ASP A 112 -15.55 0.05 11.49
CA ASP A 112 -16.79 0.38 10.79
C ASP A 112 -18.03 -0.08 11.60
N GLU A 113 -18.95 0.85 11.86
CA GLU A 113 -20.11 0.61 12.73
C GLU A 113 -21.10 -0.39 12.11
N GLU A 114 -21.38 -0.29 10.80
CA GLU A 114 -22.31 -1.18 10.10
C GLU A 114 -21.73 -2.60 10.03
N MET A 115 -20.42 -2.71 9.75
CA MET A 115 -19.75 -4.01 9.69
C MET A 115 -19.72 -4.68 11.06
N ARG A 116 -19.42 -3.94 12.13
CA ARG A 116 -19.37 -4.46 13.51
C ARG A 116 -20.73 -4.96 14.00
N GLU A 117 -21.83 -4.36 13.54
CA GLU A 117 -23.18 -4.79 13.92
C GLU A 117 -23.57 -6.14 13.27
N HIS A 118 -23.15 -6.36 12.03
CA HIS A 118 -23.61 -7.50 11.23
C HIS A 118 -22.62 -8.65 11.10
N PHE A 119 -21.33 -8.40 11.31
CA PHE A 119 -20.24 -9.36 11.13
C PHE A 119 -19.37 -9.45 12.37
N ARG A 120 -18.68 -10.58 12.53
CA ARG A 120 -17.60 -10.74 13.52
C ARG A 120 -16.41 -11.45 12.87
N ILE A 121 -15.19 -11.02 13.16
CA ILE A 121 -14.03 -11.83 12.79
C ILE A 121 -14.06 -13.14 13.59
N ASP A 122 -13.95 -14.24 12.87
CA ASP A 122 -13.87 -15.60 13.39
C ASP A 122 -12.41 -15.97 13.72
N ALA A 123 -11.55 -15.90 12.70
CA ALA A 123 -10.13 -16.23 12.80
C ALA A 123 -9.34 -15.64 11.63
N ILE A 124 -8.07 -15.35 11.89
CA ILE A 124 -7.04 -15.17 10.85
C ILE A 124 -6.34 -16.53 10.65
N VAL A 125 -6.53 -17.13 9.48
CA VAL A 125 -5.94 -18.41 9.09
C VAL A 125 -4.78 -18.15 8.14
N THR A 126 -3.57 -18.52 8.55
CA THR A 126 -2.35 -18.29 7.78
C THR A 126 -1.82 -19.61 7.22
N VAL A 127 -1.71 -19.72 5.90
CA VAL A 127 -1.04 -20.83 5.23
C VAL A 127 0.44 -20.50 5.09
N VAL A 128 1.30 -21.39 5.56
CA VAL A 128 2.76 -21.20 5.59
C VAL A 128 3.41 -22.30 4.77
N ASP A 129 4.24 -21.93 3.79
CA ASP A 129 5.07 -22.88 3.03
C ASP A 129 6.24 -23.36 3.90
N ALA A 130 6.17 -24.58 4.44
CA ALA A 130 7.21 -25.13 5.29
C ALA A 130 8.60 -25.18 4.60
N LYS A 131 8.63 -25.30 3.27
CA LYS A 131 9.88 -25.42 2.51
C LYS A 131 10.60 -24.09 2.34
N HIS A 132 9.85 -22.99 2.19
CA HIS A 132 10.40 -21.71 1.77
C HIS A 132 10.29 -20.60 2.83
N ILE A 133 9.42 -20.74 3.83
CA ILE A 133 9.12 -19.66 4.78
C ILE A 133 10.36 -19.14 5.55
N GLU A 134 11.34 -20.00 5.83
CA GLU A 134 12.59 -19.61 6.51
C GLU A 134 13.34 -18.49 5.78
N GLN A 135 13.22 -18.42 4.45
CA GLN A 135 13.85 -17.40 3.61
C GLN A 135 13.16 -16.04 3.72
N HIS A 136 11.91 -16.01 4.17
CA HIS A 136 11.09 -14.80 4.24
C HIS A 136 10.97 -14.28 5.67
N LEU A 137 10.98 -15.15 6.69
CA LEU A 137 10.91 -14.72 8.09
C LEU A 137 12.15 -13.90 8.48
N GLY A 138 11.93 -12.69 9.00
CA GLY A 138 12.99 -11.77 9.42
C GLY A 138 13.66 -11.01 8.27
N VAL A 139 13.19 -11.20 7.03
CA VAL A 139 13.58 -10.41 5.85
C VAL A 139 12.37 -9.63 5.36
N GLU A 140 11.23 -10.30 5.23
CA GLU A 140 9.96 -9.73 4.79
C GLU A 140 9.08 -9.46 6.02
N ASP A 141 8.80 -8.18 6.29
CA ASP A 141 7.90 -7.77 7.37
C ASP A 141 6.53 -8.44 7.26
N GLU A 142 6.07 -8.65 6.03
CA GLU A 142 4.74 -9.18 5.72
C GLU A 142 4.57 -10.65 6.12
N ALA A 143 5.55 -11.50 5.78
CA ALA A 143 5.52 -12.90 6.17
C ALA A 143 5.55 -13.05 7.70
N GLN A 144 6.29 -12.19 8.39
CA GLN A 144 6.34 -12.17 9.84
C GLN A 144 5.02 -11.71 10.45
N LYS A 145 4.41 -10.63 9.93
CA LYS A 145 3.10 -10.12 10.38
C LYS A 145 1.99 -11.14 10.16
N GLN A 146 1.94 -11.78 8.99
CA GLN A 146 0.98 -12.85 8.70
C GLN A 146 1.03 -13.96 9.77
N VAL A 147 2.24 -14.44 10.11
CA VAL A 147 2.44 -15.43 11.18
C VAL A 147 2.08 -14.88 12.56
N ALA A 148 2.44 -13.63 12.86
CA ALA A 148 2.18 -13.01 14.16
C ALA A 148 0.68 -12.80 14.44
N PHE A 149 -0.10 -12.39 13.43
CA PHE A 149 -1.54 -12.16 13.57
C PHE A 149 -2.39 -13.43 13.53
N ALA A 150 -1.82 -14.55 13.07
CA ALA A 150 -2.55 -15.80 12.91
C ALA A 150 -3.22 -16.31 14.20
N ASP A 151 -4.45 -16.78 14.07
CA ASP A 151 -5.12 -17.61 15.08
C ASP A 151 -4.91 -19.10 14.79
N VAL A 152 -4.82 -19.44 13.49
CA VAL A 152 -4.55 -20.78 12.99
C VAL A 152 -3.43 -20.69 11.95
N ILE A 153 -2.42 -21.53 12.10
CA ILE A 153 -1.30 -21.66 11.16
C ILE A 153 -1.36 -23.05 10.55
N LEU A 154 -1.45 -23.11 9.22
CA LEU A 154 -1.29 -24.32 8.45
C LEU A 154 0.14 -24.36 7.91
N LEU A 155 1.01 -25.12 8.57
CA LEU A 155 2.36 -25.36 8.11
C LEU A 155 2.31 -26.41 6.99
N ASN A 156 2.06 -25.92 5.78
CA ASN A 156 1.78 -26.69 4.57
C ASN A 156 3.05 -27.11 3.85
N LYS A 157 2.95 -28.10 2.96
CA LYS A 157 4.09 -28.73 2.27
C LYS A 157 5.08 -29.38 3.24
N ALA A 158 4.59 -29.85 4.39
CA ALA A 158 5.39 -30.51 5.41
C ALA A 158 6.11 -31.77 4.88
N ASP A 159 5.59 -32.37 3.81
CA ASP A 159 6.17 -33.52 3.11
C ASP A 159 7.47 -33.20 2.35
N LEU A 160 7.75 -31.92 2.06
CA LEU A 160 8.95 -31.49 1.34
C LEU A 160 10.14 -31.16 2.26
N VAL A 161 9.96 -31.31 3.57
CA VAL A 161 10.90 -30.88 4.62
C VAL A 161 11.24 -32.07 5.51
N ALA A 162 12.51 -32.21 5.89
CA ALA A 162 12.91 -33.28 6.79
C ALA A 162 12.29 -33.09 8.19
N PRO A 163 11.92 -34.16 8.93
CA PRO A 163 11.25 -34.02 10.23
C PRO A 163 11.97 -33.11 11.22
N ALA A 164 13.30 -33.18 11.28
CA ALA A 164 14.12 -32.35 12.17
C ALA A 164 14.11 -30.86 11.78
N GLU A 165 14.10 -30.55 10.49
CA GLU A 165 13.99 -29.17 9.98
C GLU A 165 12.59 -28.62 10.27
N LEU A 166 11.55 -29.44 10.12
CA LEU A 166 10.17 -29.07 10.41
C LEU A 166 9.94 -28.79 11.90
N ASP A 167 10.56 -29.59 12.78
CA ASP A 167 10.53 -29.35 14.23
C ASP A 167 11.22 -28.04 14.62
N ALA A 168 12.34 -27.70 13.95
CA ALA A 168 13.05 -26.44 14.15
C ALA A 168 12.23 -25.24 13.67
N LEU A 169 11.61 -25.35 12.49
CA LEU A 169 10.72 -24.33 11.94
C LEU A 169 9.48 -24.11 12.83
N GLU A 170 8.86 -25.18 13.33
CA GLU A 170 7.76 -25.07 14.28
C GLU A 170 8.17 -24.29 15.53
N LYS A 171 9.37 -24.55 16.06
CA LYS A 171 9.92 -23.81 17.20
C LYS A 171 10.12 -22.32 16.86
N ARG A 172 10.59 -21.99 15.65
CA ARG A 172 10.76 -20.60 15.18
C ARG A 172 9.40 -19.90 15.08
N ILE A 173 8.42 -20.53 14.42
CA ILE A 173 7.05 -20.00 14.30
C ILE A 173 6.41 -19.79 15.67
N ARG A 174 6.59 -20.72 16.62
CA ARG A 174 6.13 -20.59 18.01
C ARG A 174 6.80 -19.45 18.76
N GLY A 175 8.06 -19.12 18.40
CA GLY A 175 8.74 -17.94 18.93
C GLY A 175 8.13 -16.62 18.46
N ILE A 176 7.56 -16.60 17.25
CA ILE A 176 6.83 -15.44 16.70
C ILE A 176 5.40 -15.39 17.27
N ASN A 177 4.70 -16.54 17.27
CA ASN A 177 3.33 -16.65 17.69
C ASN A 177 3.11 -17.92 18.54
N ALA A 178 3.19 -17.76 19.86
CA ALA A 178 3.05 -18.86 20.80
C ALA A 178 1.62 -19.39 20.90
N VAL A 179 0.61 -18.58 20.55
CA VAL A 179 -0.80 -18.87 20.84
C VAL A 179 -1.57 -19.49 19.68
N ALA A 180 -1.12 -19.29 18.44
CA ALA A 180 -1.81 -19.82 17.26
C ALA A 180 -1.93 -21.36 17.30
N ARG A 181 -3.05 -21.91 16.85
CA ARG A 181 -3.16 -23.35 16.62
C ARG A 181 -2.33 -23.71 15.39
N LEU A 182 -1.30 -24.53 15.56
CA LEU A 182 -0.41 -24.91 14.45
C LEU A 182 -0.72 -26.32 14.00
N HIS A 183 -0.95 -26.49 12.70
CA HIS A 183 -1.22 -27.76 12.06
C HIS A 183 -0.20 -28.01 10.97
N ARG A 184 0.55 -29.11 11.06
CA ARG A 184 1.36 -29.61 9.95
C ARG A 184 0.42 -30.21 8.91
N THR A 185 0.52 -29.77 7.67
CA THR A 185 -0.37 -30.21 6.60
C THR A 185 0.40 -30.53 5.31
N GLN A 186 -0.19 -31.39 4.50
CA GLN A 186 0.15 -31.61 3.10
C GLN A 186 -1.08 -31.23 2.29
N ASN A 187 -0.93 -30.42 1.24
CA ASN A 187 -2.06 -29.92 0.43
C ASN A 187 -3.19 -29.28 1.27
N CYS A 188 -2.85 -28.65 2.39
CA CYS A 188 -3.82 -28.09 3.35
C CYS A 188 -4.88 -29.11 3.82
N GLU A 189 -4.51 -30.40 3.94
CA GLU A 189 -5.42 -31.46 4.39
C GLU A 189 -5.59 -31.44 5.92
N LEU A 190 -6.82 -31.10 6.35
CA LEU A 190 -7.31 -31.10 7.73
C LEU A 190 -8.85 -30.92 7.76
N PRO A 191 -9.57 -31.31 8.82
CA PRO A 191 -11.01 -31.06 8.87
C PRO A 191 -11.31 -29.54 8.83
N LEU A 192 -12.22 -29.10 7.96
CA LEU A 192 -12.49 -27.66 7.75
C LEU A 192 -13.02 -26.93 9.01
N THR A 193 -13.50 -27.65 10.01
CA THR A 193 -13.83 -27.11 11.34
C THR A 193 -12.63 -26.54 12.09
N HIS A 194 -11.40 -26.82 11.66
CA HIS A 194 -10.18 -26.21 12.19
C HIS A 194 -9.84 -24.87 11.54
N VAL A 195 -10.54 -24.50 10.46
CA VAL A 195 -10.29 -23.29 9.65
C VAL A 195 -11.52 -22.36 9.68
N LEU A 196 -12.73 -22.92 9.67
CA LEU A 196 -13.99 -22.19 9.61
C LEU A 196 -14.75 -22.28 10.95
N ASP A 197 -15.21 -21.14 11.46
CA ASP A 197 -15.97 -21.00 12.71
C ASP A 197 -15.17 -21.49 13.93
N VAL A 198 -13.89 -21.10 13.97
CA VAL A 198 -12.92 -21.49 15.00
C VAL A 198 -13.12 -20.68 16.29
N GLY A 199 -13.64 -19.47 16.19
CA GLY A 199 -13.77 -18.50 17.28
C GLY A 199 -12.42 -18.11 17.89
N GLY A 200 -11.38 -18.01 17.05
CA GLY A 200 -9.99 -17.83 17.47
C GLY A 200 -9.61 -16.38 17.73
N PHE A 201 -10.26 -15.42 17.06
CA PHE A 201 -9.81 -14.03 17.06
C PHE A 201 -10.04 -13.33 18.39
N ASN A 202 -9.00 -12.65 18.87
CA ASN A 202 -9.03 -11.86 20.10
C ASN A 202 -8.47 -10.46 19.85
N LEU A 203 -9.34 -9.45 19.95
CA LEU A 203 -8.98 -8.05 19.74
C LEU A 203 -7.89 -7.57 20.70
N SER A 204 -7.95 -7.97 21.98
CA SER A 204 -6.95 -7.56 22.98
C SER A 204 -5.56 -8.04 22.61
N ARG A 205 -5.45 -9.27 22.07
CA ARG A 205 -4.18 -9.80 21.56
C ARG A 205 -3.70 -9.03 20.33
N ALA A 206 -4.60 -8.74 19.40
CA ALA A 206 -4.24 -7.96 18.21
C ALA A 206 -3.69 -6.58 18.61
N THR A 207 -4.28 -5.94 19.61
CA THR A 207 -3.79 -4.65 20.16
C THR A 207 -2.53 -4.76 21.03
N GLU A 208 -2.23 -5.92 21.61
CA GLU A 208 -0.96 -6.14 22.33
C GLU A 208 0.21 -6.36 21.36
N LEU A 209 -0.05 -7.08 20.26
CA LEU A 209 0.92 -7.29 19.18
C LEU A 209 1.20 -6.00 18.40
N ASP A 210 0.14 -5.22 18.18
CA ASP A 210 0.19 -3.93 17.51
C ASP A 210 -0.68 -2.92 18.28
N PRO A 211 -0.09 -2.06 19.13
CA PRO A 211 -0.83 -1.04 19.89
C PRO A 211 -1.62 -0.07 19.01
N GLN A 212 -1.22 0.08 17.73
CA GLN A 212 -1.86 0.92 16.73
C GLN A 212 -2.86 0.12 15.88
N PHE A 213 -3.17 -1.12 16.24
CA PHE A 213 -4.08 -1.98 15.48
C PHE A 213 -5.46 -1.37 15.25
N LEU A 214 -5.97 -0.47 16.11
CA LEU A 214 -7.26 0.19 15.88
C LEU A 214 -7.15 1.52 15.13
N ASP A 215 -5.92 2.00 14.90
CA ASP A 215 -5.68 3.21 14.15
C ASP A 215 -5.92 2.96 12.66
N ILE A 216 -6.54 3.95 12.00
CA ILE A 216 -6.88 3.85 10.59
C ILE A 216 -5.62 4.18 9.78
N GLU A 217 -5.18 3.23 8.95
CA GLU A 217 -4.09 3.47 8.01
C GLU A 217 -4.54 4.29 6.79
N TYR A 218 -3.72 5.24 6.37
CA TYR A 218 -3.95 6.11 5.21
C TYR A 218 -2.82 5.99 4.18
N PRO A 219 -3.05 6.34 2.90
CA PRO A 219 -2.01 6.32 1.87
C PRO A 219 -1.10 7.57 1.88
N PHE A 220 -1.25 8.42 2.90
CA PHE A 220 -0.52 9.66 3.10
C PHE A 220 -0.17 9.76 4.59
N GLU A 221 0.96 10.39 4.89
CA GLU A 221 1.47 10.55 6.26
C GLU A 221 1.14 11.91 6.87
N ALA A 222 0.83 12.93 6.07
CA ALA A 222 0.54 14.26 6.59
C ALA A 222 -0.55 14.98 5.81
N ALA A 223 -1.31 15.83 6.52
CA ALA A 223 -2.16 16.84 5.90
C ALA A 223 -1.98 18.21 6.54
N SER A 224 -1.89 19.24 5.72
CA SER A 224 -1.77 20.65 6.15
C SER A 224 -2.80 21.52 5.45
N ALA A 225 -3.51 22.35 6.22
CA ALA A 225 -4.52 23.28 5.70
C ALA A 225 -3.96 24.70 5.64
N TYR A 226 -4.25 25.40 4.54
CA TYR A 226 -3.79 26.76 4.28
C TYR A 226 -4.93 27.63 3.77
N THR A 227 -4.96 28.88 4.22
CA THR A 227 -5.71 29.95 3.58
C THR A 227 -4.83 30.61 2.53
N LEU A 228 -5.16 30.43 1.26
CA LEU A 228 -4.35 30.91 0.13
C LEU A 228 -5.14 31.92 -0.71
N PRO A 229 -4.56 33.08 -1.05
CA PRO A 229 -5.15 33.99 -2.03
C PRO A 229 -5.13 33.38 -3.45
N ALA A 230 -5.97 33.88 -4.35
CA ALA A 230 -5.86 33.55 -5.77
C ALA A 230 -4.53 34.10 -6.33
N GLY A 231 -3.79 33.26 -7.04
CA GLY A 231 -2.47 33.60 -7.56
C GLY A 231 -1.56 32.41 -7.71
N THR A 232 -0.31 32.68 -8.12
CA THR A 232 0.74 31.66 -8.15
C THR A 232 1.58 31.80 -6.89
N HIS A 233 1.72 30.70 -6.18
CA HIS A 233 2.58 30.54 -5.01
C HIS A 233 3.77 29.66 -5.38
N GLU A 234 4.79 29.61 -4.53
CA GLU A 234 5.90 28.69 -4.68
C GLU A 234 5.82 27.63 -3.59
N LEU A 235 5.64 26.38 -4.00
CA LEU A 235 5.75 25.20 -3.15
C LEU A 235 7.21 24.74 -3.15
N VAL A 236 7.83 24.75 -1.98
CA VAL A 236 9.21 24.34 -1.76
C VAL A 236 9.22 23.07 -0.92
N VAL A 237 9.92 22.05 -1.41
CA VAL A 237 10.09 20.75 -0.76
C VAL A 237 11.56 20.60 -0.31
N GLY A 238 11.77 20.13 0.92
CA GLY A 238 13.09 19.89 1.51
C GLY A 238 13.63 21.06 2.37
N HIS A 239 14.78 20.85 3.02
CA HIS A 239 15.43 21.86 3.87
C HIS A 239 16.12 22.96 3.05
N HIS A 240 16.01 24.22 3.50
CA HIS A 240 16.79 25.33 2.90
C HIS A 240 18.28 25.16 3.23
N HIS A 241 19.07 24.72 2.26
CA HIS A 241 20.53 24.72 2.36
C HIS A 241 21.15 26.10 2.03
N HIS A 242 20.58 27.21 2.49
CA HIS A 242 21.28 28.51 2.42
C HIS A 242 20.79 29.41 3.55
N ASP A 243 21.48 29.31 4.70
CA ASP A 243 22.06 30.45 5.43
C ASP A 243 22.73 29.89 6.70
N ALA A 244 23.95 29.38 6.54
CA ALA A 244 24.90 29.30 7.64
C ALA A 244 25.32 30.74 7.99
N HIS A 245 24.42 31.48 8.62
CA HIS A 245 24.81 32.58 9.47
C HIS A 245 25.06 32.00 10.85
N ASP A 246 26.34 31.98 11.22
CA ASP A 246 26.82 31.80 12.58
C ASP A 246 26.00 32.67 13.54
N HIS A 247 25.00 32.07 14.15
CA HIS A 247 24.43 32.57 15.39
C HIS A 247 25.08 31.78 16.52
N GLU A 248 26.28 32.25 16.91
CA GLU A 248 26.78 32.03 18.26
C GLU A 248 25.71 32.49 19.25
N HIS A 249 24.91 31.55 19.75
CA HIS A 249 24.10 31.77 20.93
C HIS A 249 25.04 31.75 22.14
N THR A 250 25.65 32.90 22.44
CA THR A 250 26.20 33.18 23.77
C THR A 250 25.03 33.23 24.77
N HIS A 251 24.72 32.09 25.38
CA HIS A 251 23.95 32.07 26.62
C HIS A 251 24.92 32.24 27.81
N GLY A 252 25.08 33.49 28.22
CA GLY A 252 25.58 33.80 29.54
C GLY A 252 24.48 33.65 30.58
N THR A 253 24.71 32.77 31.56
CA THR A 253 24.45 33.07 32.98
C THR A 253 25.27 32.13 33.87
N PRO A 254 25.73 32.59 35.06
CA PRO A 254 26.82 31.98 35.79
C PRO A 254 26.30 31.02 36.87
N HIS A 255 26.99 29.89 37.05
CA HIS A 255 26.88 29.11 38.26
C HIS A 255 28.26 28.78 38.83
N HIS A 256 28.52 29.37 39.99
CA HIS A 256 29.57 29.02 40.93
C HIS A 256 29.50 27.52 41.27
N HIS A 257 30.66 26.86 41.37
CA HIS A 257 31.08 26.16 42.59
C HIS A 257 32.58 25.83 42.54
N GLU A 258 33.26 26.20 43.62
CA GLU A 258 34.69 25.98 43.91
C GLU A 258 34.98 24.51 44.30
N GLY A 259 36.22 24.04 44.07
CA GLY A 259 36.70 22.77 44.63
C GLY A 259 37.99 22.22 43.99
N GLU A 260 39.12 22.78 44.41
CA GLU A 260 40.55 22.32 44.46
C GLU A 260 40.87 20.83 44.14
N GLU A 261 41.71 20.52 43.14
CA GLU A 261 43.18 20.18 43.18
C GLU A 261 43.48 18.64 43.11
N PRO A 262 44.72 18.15 42.81
CA PRO A 262 45.45 18.23 41.51
C PRO A 262 46.21 16.92 41.14
N HIS A 263 46.20 16.37 39.91
CA HIS A 263 47.19 15.32 39.56
C HIS A 263 47.65 15.30 38.09
N ALA A 264 48.93 15.65 37.93
CA ALA A 264 50.02 15.03 37.17
C ALA A 264 49.79 14.50 35.73
N HIS A 265 50.61 15.09 34.83
CA HIS A 265 51.05 14.63 33.53
C HIS A 265 51.15 13.10 33.35
N HIS A 266 50.64 12.58 32.24
CA HIS A 266 51.36 11.61 31.42
C HIS A 266 50.95 11.69 29.94
N ASP A 267 52.00 11.66 29.13
CA ASP A 267 52.10 11.65 27.67
C ASP A 267 51.49 10.37 27.05
N HIS A 268 50.52 10.54 26.14
CA HIS A 268 50.09 9.57 25.14
C HIS A 268 49.50 10.39 23.98
N GLY A 269 49.97 10.24 22.73
CA GLY A 269 49.93 8.99 22.00
C GLY A 269 48.71 9.04 21.10
N ASP A 270 48.92 9.60 19.91
CA ASP A 270 48.11 9.59 18.69
C ASP A 270 46.94 8.58 18.68
N HIS A 271 45.70 9.05 18.82
CA HIS A 271 44.50 8.38 18.32
C HIS A 271 43.40 9.42 18.03
N SER A 272 43.15 9.62 16.74
CA SER A 272 42.01 10.34 16.20
C SER A 272 40.71 9.56 16.42
N GLU A 273 39.89 9.98 17.37
CA GLU A 273 38.46 9.68 17.38
C GLU A 273 37.66 10.94 17.73
N GLY A 274 37.48 11.79 16.73
CA GLY A 274 36.41 12.79 16.73
C GLY A 274 35.13 12.11 16.30
N HIS A 275 34.24 11.83 17.25
CA HIS A 275 32.85 11.47 17.01
C HIS A 275 32.13 12.59 16.24
N SER A 276 32.21 12.56 14.92
CA SER A 276 31.19 13.14 14.03
C SER A 276 30.19 12.04 13.73
N GLY A 277 29.22 11.84 14.62
CA GLY A 277 28.07 10.99 14.30
C GLY A 277 27.27 11.67 13.19
N PRO A 278 27.09 11.05 12.01
CA PRO A 278 26.12 11.55 11.05
C PRO A 278 24.74 11.31 11.67
N HIS A 279 24.00 12.38 11.91
CA HIS A 279 22.56 12.29 12.04
C HIS A 279 22.02 11.81 10.68
N HIS A 280 22.00 10.49 10.49
CA HIS A 280 21.30 9.86 9.38
C HIS A 280 19.82 10.08 9.62
N HIS A 281 19.29 11.14 9.01
CA HIS A 281 17.86 11.23 8.72
C HIS A 281 17.56 10.11 7.75
N HIS A 282 16.90 9.06 8.25
CA HIS A 282 16.51 7.94 7.42
C HIS A 282 15.32 8.39 6.56
N HIS A 283 15.63 8.93 5.39
CA HIS A 283 14.64 9.24 4.38
C HIS A 283 14.09 7.91 3.83
N HIS A 284 12.80 7.67 4.02
CA HIS A 284 12.16 6.42 3.61
C HIS A 284 11.21 6.66 2.44
N GLY A 285 11.65 6.31 1.24
CA GLY A 285 10.98 6.55 -0.04
C GLY A 285 12.03 6.76 -1.14
N ASN A 286 11.62 6.90 -2.41
CA ASN A 286 12.54 7.48 -3.38
C ASN A 286 12.74 8.94 -2.96
N GLU A 287 13.91 9.28 -2.41
CA GLU A 287 14.24 10.63 -1.94
C GLU A 287 13.96 11.71 -3.00
N ASN A 288 13.93 11.31 -4.27
CA ASN A 288 13.67 12.19 -5.39
C ASN A 288 12.22 12.23 -5.88
N GLU A 289 11.26 11.66 -5.15
CA GLU A 289 9.84 11.68 -5.50
C GLU A 289 8.96 11.97 -4.27
N LEU A 290 7.96 12.84 -4.42
CA LEU A 290 6.95 13.11 -3.39
C LEU A 290 5.55 13.17 -4.01
N ASP A 291 4.65 12.27 -3.58
CA ASP A 291 3.25 12.32 -3.99
C ASP A 291 2.42 13.26 -3.11
N LEU A 292 1.56 14.07 -3.75
CA LEU A 292 0.64 14.96 -3.06
C LEU A 292 -0.69 15.15 -3.79
N VAL A 293 -1.69 15.57 -3.01
CA VAL A 293 -3.00 16.00 -3.50
C VAL A 293 -3.38 17.31 -2.82
N VAL A 294 -3.81 18.31 -3.60
CA VAL A 294 -4.27 19.60 -3.08
C VAL A 294 -5.77 19.73 -3.30
N LEU A 295 -6.57 19.75 -2.23
CA LEU A 295 -8.03 19.82 -2.31
C LEU A 295 -8.55 21.15 -1.76
N PRO A 296 -9.46 21.86 -2.45
CA PRO A 296 -10.17 22.96 -1.86
C PRO A 296 -11.14 22.45 -0.78
N ILE A 297 -11.21 23.16 0.35
CA ILE A 297 -12.16 22.88 1.43
C ILE A 297 -12.97 24.15 1.76
N PRO A 298 -14.23 24.02 2.18
CA PRO A 298 -15.07 25.18 2.53
C PRO A 298 -14.65 25.87 3.83
N GLU A 299 -14.01 25.14 4.75
CA GLU A 299 -13.65 25.61 6.09
C GLU A 299 -12.45 24.82 6.62
N ILE A 300 -11.61 25.46 7.44
CA ILE A 300 -10.45 24.84 8.10
C ILE A 300 -10.85 24.39 9.52
N PRO A 301 -10.40 23.22 10.01
CA PRO A 301 -10.66 22.79 11.38
C PRO A 301 -10.15 23.80 12.41
N ALA A 302 -10.80 23.83 13.59
CA ALA A 302 -10.25 24.57 14.72
C ALA A 302 -8.90 23.98 15.17
N ALA A 303 -8.04 24.81 15.75
CA ALA A 303 -6.76 24.36 16.30
C ALA A 303 -6.97 23.21 17.30
N GLY A 304 -6.27 22.09 17.10
CA GLY A 304 -6.38 20.88 17.92
C GLY A 304 -7.58 19.97 17.60
N GLN A 305 -8.48 20.36 16.69
CA GLN A 305 -9.56 19.48 16.22
C GLN A 305 -8.97 18.42 15.27
N ARG A 306 -9.27 17.14 15.54
CA ARG A 306 -8.86 16.03 14.66
C ARG A 306 -9.63 16.06 13.34
N ALA A 307 -8.97 15.65 12.26
CA ALA A 307 -9.50 15.61 10.91
C ALA A 307 -10.83 14.86 10.78
N ALA A 308 -10.95 13.69 11.44
CA ALA A 308 -12.15 12.86 11.43
C ALA A 308 -13.36 13.53 12.12
N GLY A 309 -13.11 14.46 13.06
CA GLY A 309 -14.14 15.20 13.78
C GLY A 309 -14.60 16.48 13.08
N HIS A 310 -14.10 16.76 11.87
CA HIS A 310 -14.43 17.94 11.07
C HIS A 310 -14.96 17.51 9.70
N ALA A 311 -16.25 17.75 9.43
CA ALA A 311 -16.92 17.17 8.25
C ALA A 311 -16.26 17.52 6.89
N PRO A 312 -15.84 18.77 6.62
CA PRO A 312 -15.08 19.10 5.41
C PRO A 312 -13.77 18.31 5.25
N THR A 313 -13.01 18.16 6.33
CA THR A 313 -11.72 17.44 6.31
C THR A 313 -11.94 15.93 6.17
N ALA A 314 -12.94 15.37 6.86
CA ALA A 314 -13.32 13.97 6.70
C ALA A 314 -13.77 13.63 5.27
N ALA A 315 -14.48 14.55 4.60
CA ALA A 315 -14.83 14.41 3.19
C ALA A 315 -13.60 14.49 2.28
N ALA A 316 -12.69 15.43 2.52
CA ALA A 316 -11.44 15.56 1.78
C ALA A 316 -10.53 14.34 1.94
N ILE A 317 -10.45 13.73 3.13
CA ILE A 317 -9.74 12.46 3.38
C ILE A 317 -10.27 11.35 2.47
N LYS A 318 -11.59 11.20 2.33
CA LYS A 318 -12.17 10.17 1.46
C LYS A 318 -11.77 10.37 -0.01
N VAL A 319 -11.73 11.63 -0.46
CA VAL A 319 -11.26 11.98 -1.81
C VAL A 319 -9.77 11.69 -1.95
N ALA A 320 -8.94 12.10 -0.99
CA ALA A 320 -7.51 11.88 -1.00
C ALA A 320 -7.16 10.39 -1.02
N VAL A 321 -7.83 9.55 -0.23
CA VAL A 321 -7.64 8.09 -0.26
C VAL A 321 -7.89 7.52 -1.67
N ALA A 322 -8.94 7.99 -2.35
CA ALA A 322 -9.22 7.60 -3.73
C ALA A 322 -8.16 8.13 -4.70
N SER A 323 -7.73 9.38 -4.55
CA SER A 323 -6.72 10.04 -5.39
C SER A 323 -5.35 9.39 -5.31
N PHE A 324 -4.88 9.04 -4.11
CA PHE A 324 -3.61 8.32 -3.91
C PHE A 324 -3.64 6.88 -4.46
N SER A 325 -4.82 6.39 -4.85
CA SER A 325 -4.98 5.10 -5.53
C SER A 325 -5.11 5.24 -7.05
N ASP A 326 -5.05 6.47 -7.57
CA ASP A 326 -5.22 6.81 -8.99
C ASP A 326 -3.88 7.12 -9.66
N TRP A 327 -3.87 7.27 -10.99
CA TRP A 327 -2.66 7.59 -11.75
C TRP A 327 -2.06 8.94 -11.35
N GLU A 328 -0.72 9.01 -11.29
CA GLU A 328 -0.04 10.26 -10.97
C GLU A 328 0.24 11.13 -12.22
N THR A 329 0.18 12.44 -12.03
CA THR A 329 0.81 13.42 -12.92
C THR A 329 2.19 13.72 -12.37
N ARG A 330 3.24 13.30 -13.09
CA ARG A 330 4.62 13.64 -12.73
C ARG A 330 4.93 15.08 -13.11
N LEU A 331 5.37 15.85 -12.14
CA LEU A 331 5.73 17.26 -12.28
C LEU A 331 7.24 17.43 -12.09
N LYS A 332 7.89 18.04 -13.07
CA LYS A 332 9.26 18.52 -12.95
C LYS A 332 9.29 19.90 -12.29
N GLU A 333 10.44 20.28 -11.76
CA GLU A 333 10.64 21.62 -11.21
C GLU A 333 10.18 22.71 -12.18
N GLY A 334 9.44 23.69 -11.67
CA GLY A 334 8.82 24.74 -12.48
C GLY A 334 7.47 24.38 -13.13
N GLU A 335 7.06 23.11 -13.16
CA GLU A 335 5.71 22.70 -13.57
C GLU A 335 4.71 22.91 -12.43
N ALA A 336 3.50 23.34 -12.79
CA ALA A 336 2.56 23.86 -11.80
C ALA A 336 1.80 22.75 -11.07
N VAL A 337 1.81 22.81 -9.74
CA VAL A 337 0.89 22.07 -8.89
C VAL A 337 -0.48 22.74 -8.95
N LEU A 338 -1.53 21.95 -9.20
CA LEU A 338 -2.90 22.42 -9.33
C LEU A 338 -3.79 21.80 -8.25
N PRO A 339 -4.69 22.57 -7.62
CA PRO A 339 -5.76 22.01 -6.82
C PRO A 339 -6.69 21.11 -7.64
N GLY A 340 -7.02 19.95 -7.11
CA GLY A 340 -7.87 18.96 -7.75
C GLY A 340 -7.70 17.56 -7.18
N THR A 341 -8.42 16.60 -7.74
CA THR A 341 -8.41 15.20 -7.29
C THR A 341 -7.30 14.36 -7.94
N ALA A 342 -6.47 14.96 -8.79
CA ALA A 342 -5.37 14.24 -9.45
C ALA A 342 -4.19 14.10 -8.48
N LEU A 343 -3.64 12.88 -8.38
CA LEU A 343 -2.38 12.64 -7.70
C LEU A 343 -1.24 13.32 -8.46
N GLN A 344 -0.43 14.10 -7.76
CA GLN A 344 0.69 14.82 -8.36
C GLN A 344 2.00 14.35 -7.72
N ARG A 345 2.89 13.80 -8.54
CA ARG A 345 4.22 13.32 -8.11
C ARG A 345 5.27 14.35 -8.46
N LEU A 346 5.87 14.96 -7.45
CA LEU A 346 6.95 15.92 -7.61
C LEU A 346 8.25 15.17 -7.85
N CYS A 347 8.92 15.44 -8.96
CA CYS A 347 10.27 14.96 -9.23
C CYS A 347 11.26 15.94 -8.57
N LEU A 348 11.86 15.50 -7.47
CA LEU A 348 12.83 16.27 -6.68
C LEU A 348 14.26 16.00 -7.16
N HIS A 349 15.18 16.87 -6.78
CA HIS A 349 16.62 16.74 -6.98
C HIS A 349 17.29 16.73 -5.60
N ASP A 350 17.91 15.60 -5.24
CA ASP A 350 18.51 15.34 -3.93
C ASP A 350 17.55 15.64 -2.76
N GLY A 351 16.27 15.28 -2.89
CA GLY A 351 15.25 15.59 -1.86
C GLY A 351 14.68 17.00 -1.89
N HIS A 352 15.08 17.84 -2.84
CA HIS A 352 14.66 19.25 -2.92
C HIS A 352 13.89 19.56 -4.22
N GLY A 353 12.95 20.51 -4.17
CA GLY A 353 12.31 20.98 -5.40
C GLY A 353 11.40 22.20 -5.21
N HIS A 354 11.23 22.95 -6.31
CA HIS A 354 10.45 24.20 -6.38
C HIS A 354 9.35 24.11 -7.43
N PHE A 355 8.09 24.23 -7.00
CA PHE A 355 6.94 24.03 -7.87
C PHE A 355 5.96 25.21 -7.76
N PRO A 356 5.54 25.82 -8.88
CA PRO A 356 4.48 26.82 -8.84
C PRO A 356 3.16 26.20 -8.38
N LEU A 357 2.62 26.61 -7.24
CA LEU A 357 1.27 26.22 -6.81
C LEU A 357 0.26 27.26 -7.31
N LYS A 358 -0.59 26.89 -8.28
CA LYS A 358 -1.56 27.81 -8.87
C LYS A 358 -2.93 27.70 -8.20
N ILE A 359 -3.31 28.76 -7.51
CA ILE A 359 -4.58 28.89 -6.82
C ILE A 359 -5.51 29.76 -7.68
N GLU A 360 -6.54 29.16 -8.28
CA GLU A 360 -7.48 29.89 -9.15
C GLU A 360 -8.43 30.82 -8.38
N ARG A 361 -8.78 30.45 -7.14
CA ARG A 361 -9.73 31.19 -6.30
C ARG A 361 -9.20 31.28 -4.88
N SER A 362 -9.23 32.47 -4.30
CA SER A 362 -8.88 32.62 -2.88
C SER A 362 -9.79 31.73 -2.03
N GLY A 363 -9.21 31.00 -1.07
CA GLY A 363 -9.96 30.07 -0.24
C GLY A 363 -9.06 29.19 0.63
N HIS A 364 -9.66 28.14 1.17
CA HIS A 364 -8.96 27.17 2.02
C HIS A 364 -8.59 25.92 1.23
N TYR A 365 -7.37 25.44 1.43
CA TYR A 365 -6.82 24.31 0.71
C TYR A 365 -6.19 23.34 1.68
N LEU A 366 -6.45 22.06 1.49
CA LEU A 366 -5.86 20.96 2.24
C LEU A 366 -4.87 20.23 1.34
N ILE A 367 -3.62 20.16 1.77
CA ILE A 367 -2.55 19.45 1.07
C ILE A 367 -2.30 18.16 1.83
N PHE A 368 -2.47 17.03 1.14
CA PHE A 368 -2.07 15.70 1.61
C PHE A 368 -0.73 15.35 1.00
N ALA A 369 0.23 14.90 1.81
CA ALA A 369 1.55 14.50 1.38
C ALA A 369 1.82 13.03 1.75
N GLN A 370 2.44 12.30 0.83
CA GLN A 370 2.82 10.91 1.05
C GLN A 370 3.71 10.75 2.27
N HIS A 371 4.65 11.68 2.47
CA HIS A 371 5.60 11.66 3.56
C HIS A 371 5.43 12.85 4.50
N GLY A 372 5.40 12.59 5.81
CA GLY A 372 5.21 13.62 6.84
C GLY A 372 6.52 14.28 7.28
N GLU A 373 7.64 13.60 7.09
CA GLU A 373 8.96 14.08 7.51
C GLU A 373 9.61 15.06 6.51
N ILE A 374 9.12 15.10 5.27
CA ILE A 374 9.67 15.99 4.23
C ILE A 374 9.11 17.41 4.44
N PRO A 375 9.96 18.41 4.74
CA PRO A 375 9.48 19.78 4.95
C PRO A 375 8.82 20.32 3.68
N LEU A 376 7.61 20.84 3.83
CA LEU A 376 6.83 21.47 2.77
C LEU A 376 6.50 22.91 3.17
N HIS A 377 6.95 23.86 2.36
CA HIS A 377 6.77 25.29 2.59
C HIS A 377 6.10 25.96 1.40
N ILE A 378 5.15 26.86 1.65
CA ILE A 378 4.48 27.63 0.60
C ILE A 378 4.88 29.10 0.76
N TYR A 379 5.36 29.72 -0.30
CA TYR A 379 5.70 31.14 -0.34
C TYR A 379 4.76 31.89 -1.27
N GLU A 380 4.39 33.11 -0.91
CA GLU A 380 3.75 34.03 -1.84
C GLU A 380 4.77 34.46 -2.91
N LYS A 381 4.35 34.49 -4.17
CA LYS A 381 5.17 34.99 -5.27
C LYS A 381 4.70 36.38 -5.68
N HIS A 382 5.58 37.36 -5.57
CA HIS A 382 5.29 38.74 -5.93
C HIS A 382 5.32 38.94 -7.45
N ALA A 383 4.70 40.03 -7.91
CA ALA A 383 4.56 40.35 -9.33
C ALA A 383 5.89 40.62 -10.05
N ASP A 384 6.95 40.92 -9.30
CA ASP A 384 8.33 41.07 -9.77
C ASP A 384 9.08 39.74 -9.96
N GLY A 385 8.43 38.62 -9.61
CA GLY A 385 8.97 37.26 -9.73
C GLY A 385 9.73 36.77 -8.49
N HIS A 386 9.94 37.62 -7.48
CA HIS A 386 10.58 37.24 -6.23
C HIS A 386 9.57 36.59 -5.26
N ARG A 387 10.07 35.64 -4.47
CA ARG A 387 9.30 35.00 -3.39
C ARG A 387 9.36 35.85 -2.11
N ALA A 388 8.30 35.79 -1.30
CA ALA A 388 8.29 36.37 0.03
C ALA A 388 9.40 35.77 0.92
N GLU A 389 9.88 36.54 1.90
CA GLU A 389 10.94 36.08 2.83
C GLU A 389 10.46 34.97 3.78
N GLN A 390 9.19 35.01 4.18
CA GLN A 390 8.62 34.04 5.12
C GLN A 390 7.60 33.14 4.42
N PRO A 391 7.57 31.84 4.77
CA PRO A 391 6.54 30.95 4.27
C PRO A 391 5.18 31.27 4.91
N ILE A 392 4.13 31.04 4.13
CA ILE A 392 2.75 31.01 4.60
C ILE A 392 2.64 29.87 5.62
N ARG A 393 2.23 30.21 6.84
CA ARG A 393 2.01 29.23 7.90
C ARG A 393 0.76 28.42 7.61
N ALA A 394 0.83 27.12 7.88
CA ALA A 394 -0.37 26.29 7.88
C ALA A 394 -1.29 26.74 9.03
N ASP A 395 -2.58 26.85 8.74
CA ASP A 395 -3.62 27.17 9.72
C ASP A 395 -3.94 25.94 10.60
N TRP A 396 -3.70 24.74 10.07
CA TRP A 396 -3.91 23.45 10.75
C TRP A 396 -3.02 22.37 10.13
N GLN A 397 -2.54 21.42 10.93
CA GLN A 397 -1.74 20.28 10.47
C GLN A 397 -2.07 19.03 11.30
N GLN A 398 -1.94 17.85 10.68
CA GLN A 398 -2.05 16.57 11.37
C GLN A 398 -1.24 15.49 10.64
N ASP A 399 -0.56 14.66 11.42
CA ASP A 399 0.07 13.43 10.94
C ASP A 399 -0.93 12.27 10.94
N PHE A 400 -0.73 11.35 10.01
CA PHE A 400 -1.55 10.17 9.79
C PHE A 400 -0.67 8.93 9.88
N HIS A 401 -1.24 7.86 10.43
CA HIS A 401 -0.60 6.55 10.39
C HIS A 401 -0.70 6.03 8.95
N ALA A 402 0.43 5.96 8.24
CA ALA A 402 0.43 5.51 6.85
C ALA A 402 0.55 3.99 6.73
N ALA A 403 -0.03 3.43 5.67
CA ALA A 403 -0.05 1.99 5.39
C ALA A 403 1.32 1.46 4.89
N HIS A 404 2.45 1.80 5.51
CA HIS A 404 3.77 1.25 5.14
C HIS A 404 4.71 1.10 6.35
N THR A 405 5.19 -0.11 6.59
CA THR A 405 6.41 -0.43 7.37
C THR A 405 7.31 -1.29 6.47
N HIS A 406 8.62 -1.00 6.46
CA HIS A 406 9.52 -1.12 5.31
C HIS A 406 10.12 -2.52 5.01
N SER A 407 10.25 -2.85 3.71
CA SER A 407 11.48 -3.40 3.08
C SER A 407 11.28 -3.52 1.55
N ASP A 408 12.27 -3.09 0.78
CA ASP A 408 12.50 -3.24 -0.67
C ASP A 408 11.68 -2.45 -1.71
N ALA A 409 12.42 -1.92 -2.70
CA ALA A 409 12.05 -0.87 -3.66
C ALA A 409 10.98 -1.26 -4.70
N VAL A 410 9.75 -1.53 -4.26
CA VAL A 410 8.60 -1.72 -5.15
C VAL A 410 8.16 -0.38 -5.73
N SER A 411 8.25 -0.25 -7.05
CA SER A 411 7.91 0.97 -7.80
C SER A 411 6.95 0.64 -8.96
N SER A 412 6.38 1.68 -9.57
CA SER A 412 5.53 1.55 -10.76
C SER A 412 6.12 2.26 -11.98
N VAL A 413 6.09 1.57 -13.11
CA VAL A 413 6.47 2.10 -14.43
C VAL A 413 5.23 2.15 -15.32
N GLY A 414 4.69 3.35 -15.48
CA GLY A 414 3.63 3.64 -16.44
C GLY A 414 4.19 4.08 -17.79
N ILE A 415 3.67 3.50 -18.89
CA ILE A 415 3.98 3.86 -20.28
C ILE A 415 2.69 4.31 -20.95
N ASN A 416 2.67 5.56 -21.45
CA ASN A 416 1.60 6.06 -22.32
C ASN A 416 2.21 6.52 -23.66
N HIS A 417 1.69 5.99 -24.77
CA HIS A 417 2.17 6.35 -26.10
C HIS A 417 1.08 6.21 -27.16
N GLY A 418 0.97 7.17 -28.08
CA GLY A 418 0.11 7.07 -29.25
C GLY A 418 0.69 6.15 -30.35
N GLY A 419 -0.17 5.64 -31.23
CA GLY A 419 0.24 4.80 -32.36
C GLY A 419 -0.17 3.34 -32.19
N GLU A 420 0.05 2.54 -33.23
CA GLU A 420 -0.31 1.13 -33.26
C GLU A 420 0.92 0.26 -33.04
N LEU A 421 0.76 -0.80 -32.24
CA LEU A 421 1.81 -1.78 -31.97
C LEU A 421 1.79 -2.90 -33.01
N ASP A 422 2.97 -3.38 -33.40
CA ASP A 422 3.12 -4.63 -34.14
C ASP A 422 2.90 -5.81 -33.17
N PRO A 423 1.90 -6.67 -33.41
CA PRO A 423 1.54 -7.74 -32.48
C PRO A 423 2.67 -8.74 -32.22
N LYS A 424 3.55 -8.97 -33.21
CA LYS A 424 4.65 -9.92 -33.06
C LYS A 424 5.75 -9.32 -32.18
N ARG A 425 6.16 -8.08 -32.46
CA ARG A 425 7.18 -7.39 -31.64
C ARG A 425 6.75 -7.24 -30.18
N LEU A 426 5.49 -6.90 -29.97
CA LEU A 426 4.89 -6.81 -28.64
C LEU A 426 4.97 -8.15 -27.89
N ASN A 427 4.59 -9.26 -28.54
CA ASN A 427 4.61 -10.58 -27.92
C ASN A 427 6.04 -11.04 -27.58
N ASP A 428 6.98 -10.82 -28.49
CA ASP A 428 8.39 -11.18 -28.31
C ASP A 428 9.00 -10.39 -27.13
N TRP A 429 8.71 -9.09 -27.03
CA TRP A 429 9.16 -8.24 -25.93
C TRP A 429 8.57 -8.66 -24.57
N ILE A 430 7.25 -8.83 -24.48
CA ILE A 430 6.58 -9.26 -23.23
C ILE A 430 7.13 -10.61 -22.76
N SER A 431 7.33 -11.57 -23.68
CA SER A 431 7.84 -12.91 -23.35
C SER A 431 9.25 -12.84 -22.76
N GLU A 432 10.13 -12.03 -23.35
CA GLU A 432 11.50 -11.86 -22.86
C GLU A 432 11.55 -11.08 -21.53
N LEU A 433 10.70 -10.07 -21.38
CA LEU A 433 10.56 -9.30 -20.15
C LEU A 433 10.11 -10.20 -18.99
N LEU A 434 9.10 -11.03 -19.19
CA LEU A 434 8.63 -11.99 -18.18
C LEU A 434 9.72 -13.02 -17.86
N ARG A 435 10.42 -13.54 -18.87
CA ARG A 435 11.49 -14.52 -18.66
C ARG A 435 12.65 -13.99 -17.81
N THR A 436 13.01 -12.73 -17.98
CA THR A 436 14.20 -12.12 -17.35
C THR A 436 13.90 -11.32 -16.09
N LYS A 437 12.73 -10.70 -16.02
CA LYS A 437 12.32 -9.77 -14.96
C LYS A 437 11.00 -10.14 -14.29
N GLY A 438 10.34 -11.24 -14.66
CA GLY A 438 9.04 -11.62 -14.08
C GLY A 438 9.09 -12.03 -12.60
N GLY A 439 10.27 -12.33 -12.04
CA GLY A 439 10.44 -12.47 -10.59
C GLY A 439 10.42 -11.13 -9.84
N ASP A 440 10.74 -10.04 -10.53
CA ASP A 440 10.79 -8.68 -9.98
C ASP A 440 9.56 -7.86 -10.36
N ILE A 441 8.87 -8.20 -11.45
CA ILE A 441 7.57 -7.63 -11.81
C ILE A 441 6.50 -8.35 -11.01
N TYR A 442 5.74 -7.62 -10.20
CA TYR A 442 4.67 -8.16 -9.37
C TYR A 442 3.32 -8.05 -10.07
N ARG A 443 3.11 -6.98 -10.84
CA ARG A 443 1.89 -6.78 -11.61
C ARG A 443 2.17 -6.04 -12.90
N MET A 444 1.44 -6.39 -13.95
CA MET A 444 1.37 -5.56 -15.15
C MET A 444 -0.06 -5.45 -15.65
N LYS A 445 -0.40 -4.32 -16.25
CA LYS A 445 -1.71 -4.11 -16.89
C LYS A 445 -1.56 -3.17 -18.05
N GLY A 446 -2.40 -3.31 -19.06
CA GLY A 446 -2.47 -2.28 -20.07
C GLY A 446 -3.61 -2.44 -21.04
N VAL A 447 -3.87 -1.34 -21.75
CA VAL A 447 -4.80 -1.22 -22.85
C VAL A 447 -3.98 -0.80 -24.05
N LEU A 448 -3.95 -1.64 -25.08
CA LEU A 448 -3.07 -1.50 -26.24
C LEU A 448 -3.88 -1.31 -27.51
N SER A 449 -3.35 -0.46 -28.38
CA SER A 449 -3.75 -0.32 -29.77
C SER A 449 -2.83 -1.17 -30.63
N VAL A 450 -3.37 -2.22 -31.23
CA VAL A 450 -2.60 -3.20 -32.02
C VAL A 450 -3.01 -3.11 -33.48
N LYS A 451 -2.01 -3.11 -34.36
CA LYS A 451 -2.21 -3.04 -35.81
C LYS A 451 -3.15 -4.14 -36.28
N GLY A 452 -4.13 -3.76 -37.11
CA GLY A 452 -5.08 -4.70 -37.69
C GLY A 452 -6.27 -5.07 -36.80
N SER A 453 -6.41 -4.45 -35.63
CA SER A 453 -7.60 -4.60 -34.77
C SER A 453 -8.28 -3.26 -34.51
N ASN A 454 -9.62 -3.27 -34.57
CA ASN A 454 -10.45 -2.15 -34.11
C ASN A 454 -10.86 -2.29 -32.64
N LYS A 455 -10.41 -3.34 -31.96
CA LYS A 455 -10.67 -3.60 -30.54
C LYS A 455 -9.47 -3.23 -29.69
N ARG A 456 -9.77 -2.82 -28.45
CA ARG A 456 -8.75 -2.61 -27.42
C ARG A 456 -8.18 -3.96 -27.02
N LEU A 457 -6.86 -4.14 -27.10
CA LEU A 457 -6.22 -5.31 -26.51
C LEU A 457 -5.91 -4.98 -25.05
N VAL A 458 -6.65 -5.60 -24.13
CA VAL A 458 -6.43 -5.44 -22.69
C VAL A 458 -5.59 -6.62 -22.23
N PHE A 459 -4.46 -6.34 -21.60
CA PHE A 459 -3.63 -7.37 -21.01
C PHE A 459 -3.42 -7.10 -19.52
N GLN A 460 -3.22 -8.17 -18.77
CA GLN A 460 -2.90 -8.13 -17.36
C GLN A 460 -2.01 -9.30 -16.99
N GLY A 461 -1.15 -9.11 -16.01
CA GLY A 461 -0.27 -10.14 -15.52
C GLY A 461 0.12 -9.94 -14.07
N VAL A 462 0.44 -11.04 -13.40
CA VAL A 462 0.94 -11.09 -12.03
C VAL A 462 2.17 -11.99 -12.07
N HIS A 463 3.32 -11.45 -11.66
CA HIS A 463 4.60 -12.14 -11.85
C HIS A 463 4.83 -12.63 -13.28
N MET A 464 5.04 -13.94 -13.44
CA MET A 464 5.31 -14.62 -14.72
C MET A 464 4.04 -14.87 -15.55
N LEU A 465 2.86 -14.68 -14.95
CA LEU A 465 1.58 -14.98 -15.58
C LEU A 465 1.11 -13.76 -16.38
N PHE A 466 0.76 -13.97 -17.65
CA PHE A 466 0.31 -12.95 -18.58
C PHE A 466 -0.91 -13.44 -19.35
N ASP A 467 -1.98 -12.65 -19.32
CA ASP A 467 -3.21 -12.87 -20.09
C ASP A 467 -3.54 -11.62 -20.91
N ALA A 468 -4.00 -11.82 -22.14
CA ALA A 468 -4.37 -10.74 -23.05
C ALA A 468 -5.64 -11.09 -23.83
N LYS A 469 -6.63 -10.20 -23.79
CA LYS A 469 -7.92 -10.37 -24.45
C LYS A 469 -8.36 -9.10 -25.16
N PHE A 470 -9.10 -9.27 -26.25
CA PHE A 470 -9.77 -8.14 -26.89
C PHE A 470 -11.04 -7.77 -26.11
N ASP A 471 -11.13 -6.50 -25.72
CA ASP A 471 -12.28 -5.92 -25.04
C ASP A 471 -13.23 -5.26 -26.09
N ARG A 472 -13.93 -4.18 -25.74
CA ARG A 472 -14.75 -3.38 -26.68
C ARG A 472 -13.93 -2.77 -27.82
N GLU A 473 -14.65 -2.42 -28.88
CA GLU A 473 -14.13 -1.59 -29.97
C GLU A 473 -13.79 -0.17 -29.49
N TRP A 474 -12.81 0.43 -30.15
CA TRP A 474 -12.53 1.86 -30.02
C TRP A 474 -13.74 2.66 -30.53
N ALA A 475 -14.24 3.60 -29.74
CA ALA A 475 -15.36 4.45 -30.12
C ALA A 475 -14.93 5.46 -31.20
N SER A 476 -15.91 5.95 -31.97
CA SER A 476 -15.65 6.95 -33.02
C SER A 476 -15.09 8.24 -32.41
N GLY A 477 -13.87 8.61 -32.79
CA GLY A 477 -13.17 9.78 -32.24
C GLY A 477 -12.42 9.52 -30.93
N GLU A 478 -12.44 8.30 -30.39
CA GLU A 478 -11.62 7.92 -29.23
C GLU A 478 -10.14 7.86 -29.65
N PRO A 479 -9.24 8.58 -28.95
CA PRO A 479 -7.82 8.54 -29.26
C PRO A 479 -7.25 7.14 -28.98
N ARG A 480 -6.67 6.53 -30.01
CA ARG A 480 -5.96 5.24 -29.91
C ARG A 480 -4.64 5.43 -29.18
N GLN A 481 -4.68 5.26 -27.86
CA GLN A 481 -3.51 5.33 -27.00
C GLN A 481 -3.20 3.96 -26.42
N ASN A 482 -1.90 3.69 -26.30
CA ASN A 482 -1.39 2.57 -25.53
C ASN A 482 -1.13 3.04 -24.10
N THR A 483 -1.61 2.29 -23.12
CA THR A 483 -1.37 2.54 -21.71
C THR A 483 -0.94 1.23 -21.07
N LEU A 484 0.22 1.21 -20.43
CA LEU A 484 0.77 0.06 -19.73
C LEU A 484 1.23 0.52 -18.35
N VAL A 485 1.12 -0.35 -17.36
CA VAL A 485 1.70 -0.20 -16.05
C VAL A 485 2.40 -1.49 -15.68
N PHE A 486 3.62 -1.39 -15.17
CA PHE A 486 4.36 -2.45 -14.50
C PHE A 486 4.53 -2.03 -13.05
N ILE A 487 4.37 -2.95 -12.11
CA ILE A 487 4.57 -2.75 -10.68
C ILE A 487 5.50 -3.86 -10.25
N GLY A 488 6.55 -3.55 -9.51
CA GLY A 488 7.60 -4.50 -9.18
C GLY A 488 8.79 -3.85 -8.54
N ARG A 489 9.76 -4.64 -8.10
CA ARG A 489 11.03 -4.12 -7.57
C ARG A 489 12.04 -3.85 -8.68
N ASP A 490 12.90 -2.87 -8.47
CA ASP A 490 14.04 -2.56 -9.36
C ASP A 490 13.67 -2.38 -10.84
N LEU A 491 12.51 -1.75 -11.11
CA LEU A 491 12.01 -1.55 -12.46
C LEU A 491 12.74 -0.39 -13.16
N ASP A 492 13.35 -0.67 -14.32
CA ASP A 492 13.98 0.33 -15.17
C ASP A 492 12.96 0.93 -16.16
N ARG A 493 12.49 2.15 -15.86
CA ARG A 493 11.54 2.89 -16.69
C ARG A 493 12.07 3.19 -18.08
N GLU A 494 13.35 3.54 -18.22
CA GLU A 494 13.93 3.93 -19.50
C GLU A 494 14.04 2.72 -20.43
N ALA A 495 14.52 1.59 -19.90
CA ALA A 495 14.58 0.33 -20.63
C ALA A 495 13.18 -0.17 -21.05
N LEU A 496 12.21 -0.16 -20.13
CA LEU A 496 10.83 -0.57 -20.42
C LEU A 496 10.16 0.32 -21.47
N THR A 497 10.35 1.64 -21.37
CA THR A 497 9.77 2.61 -22.33
C THR A 497 10.43 2.49 -23.71
N THR A 498 11.74 2.28 -23.76
CA THR A 498 12.49 2.12 -25.02
C THR A 498 12.07 0.84 -25.73
N ALA A 499 12.08 -0.29 -25.03
CA ALA A 499 11.67 -1.57 -25.59
C ALA A 499 10.19 -1.58 -26.04
N PHE A 500 9.32 -0.87 -25.32
CA PHE A 500 7.95 -0.65 -25.75
C PHE A 500 7.87 0.14 -27.06
N ARG A 501 8.65 1.23 -27.21
CA ARG A 501 8.65 2.05 -28.45
C ARG A 501 9.10 1.25 -29.67
N ASP A 502 10.03 0.31 -29.52
CA ASP A 502 10.48 -0.57 -30.61
C ASP A 502 9.36 -1.49 -31.14
N CYS A 503 8.32 -1.70 -30.33
CA CYS A 503 7.13 -2.45 -30.72
C CYS A 503 6.16 -1.64 -31.59
N LEU A 504 6.31 -0.31 -31.72
CA LEU A 504 5.44 0.52 -32.54
C LEU A 504 5.67 0.27 -34.04
N VAL A 505 4.60 0.38 -34.80
CA VAL A 505 4.65 0.36 -36.25
C VAL A 505 5.23 1.70 -36.71
N THR A 506 6.37 1.64 -37.41
CA THR A 506 7.00 2.78 -38.10
C THR A 506 6.21 3.27 -39.29
#